data_AF-C5FUU0-F1
#
_entry.id   AF-C5FUU0-F1
#
_cell.length_a   1.000
_cell.length_b   1.000
_cell.length_c   1.000
_cell.angle_alpha   90.00
_cell.angle_beta   90.00
_cell.angle_gamma   90.00
#
_symmetry.space_group_name_H-M   'P 1'
#
loop_
_entity.id
_entity.type
_entity.pdbx_description
1 polymer ?
#
loop_
_entity_poly.entity_id
_entity_poly.type
_entity_poly.pdbx_seq_one_letter_code
_entity_poly.pdbx_strand_id
1 'polypeptide(L)'
;MSGAEVGLVLGLISSVITIIHATQQVYEAIKDTKGLPASFKQSASKLPLISKLLEDAEKYVETVADEATQPTFMPTLENCKLQATRLHELFANVMLEKDDSRLDRYIKAARTIGKSSQIEELMNGVLNDLQLIAVTFPKNFKLDGLQVATGAAFDSYGNHHTECLPGTRIELLREVEEWAKSAGAKCIFWLNGMAGTGKSTVSQTVARRLKEKKLLGASFFFKGLIPSIRKAIEDDPNISEKVLREQFEKLLLQPLLGIQQAPTATLVIIIDALDECKQEDAQAILQLLPRVQKSKSVQLRFLLTSRPDLPIRLGFKGINGDYQDLILHEIPMPVIKHDIELYFKGKFSKLRQERSFSPDWPGDECIKTLVERAMPLFIAAATLCRFISDTRWSPKNRLRAVLTDQTTYVSKMDSTYMPVLNQILTGQDERESLQLVQIFKDIVGVIIVLATPLSVKALTRLLDMETDDVNGLLDLLHSVLSIPDKSDTPVRLLHLSFRDFLLDQKEKDSSRFWIDEKEVHRTLTIQCLNIMQHSLRKNICNLPDDSTQREDIVIIIE
;
A
#
# COMPACT_ATOMS: atom_id res chain seq x y z
N MET A 1 28.69 -6.99 -13.98
CA MET A 1 27.72 -7.89 -13.36
C MET A 1 26.38 -7.17 -13.30
N SER A 2 25.46 -7.61 -14.14
CA SER A 2 24.16 -7.00 -14.41
C SER A 2 23.13 -7.31 -13.31
N GLY A 3 22.03 -6.55 -13.23
CA GLY A 3 20.95 -6.84 -12.26
C GLY A 3 20.23 -8.15 -12.49
N ALA A 4 20.35 -8.69 -13.71
CA ALA A 4 19.88 -10.00 -14.06
C ALA A 4 20.62 -11.10 -13.29
N GLU A 5 21.92 -10.93 -12.99
CA GLU A 5 22.76 -11.96 -12.35
C GLU A 5 22.47 -12.13 -10.85
N VAL A 6 22.16 -11.04 -10.12
CA VAL A 6 21.78 -11.13 -8.69
C VAL A 6 20.32 -11.55 -8.52
N GLY A 7 19.44 -11.10 -9.43
CA GLY A 7 18.09 -11.62 -9.55
C GLY A 7 18.09 -13.13 -9.85
N LEU A 8 19.02 -13.57 -10.72
CA LEU A 8 19.28 -14.98 -11.02
C LEU A 8 19.53 -15.77 -9.75
N VAL A 9 20.38 -15.26 -8.87
CA VAL A 9 20.80 -16.00 -7.70
C VAL A 9 19.68 -16.18 -6.70
N LEU A 10 18.97 -15.11 -6.39
CA LEU A 10 17.87 -15.16 -5.41
C LEU A 10 16.68 -15.95 -5.96
N GLY A 11 16.37 -15.82 -7.26
CA GLY A 11 15.34 -16.60 -7.92
C GLY A 11 15.64 -18.10 -7.90
N LEU A 12 16.88 -18.49 -8.21
CA LEU A 12 17.28 -19.90 -8.22
C LEU A 12 17.35 -20.48 -6.80
N ILE A 13 17.89 -19.75 -5.82
CA ILE A 13 17.91 -20.19 -4.41
C ILE A 13 16.48 -20.38 -3.89
N SER A 14 15.58 -19.44 -4.16
CA SER A 14 14.17 -19.55 -3.77
C SER A 14 13.50 -20.76 -4.41
N SER A 15 13.76 -21.02 -5.70
CA SER A 15 13.24 -22.21 -6.39
C SER A 15 13.80 -23.50 -5.79
N VAL A 16 15.11 -23.58 -5.53
CA VAL A 16 15.75 -24.74 -4.91
C VAL A 16 15.22 -25.02 -3.51
N ILE A 17 15.05 -23.99 -2.67
CA ILE A 17 14.44 -24.12 -1.33
C ILE A 17 13.00 -24.63 -1.42
N THR A 18 12.22 -24.11 -2.38
CA THR A 18 10.84 -24.55 -2.61
C THR A 18 10.79 -26.01 -3.01
N ILE A 19 11.71 -26.46 -3.87
CA ILE A 19 11.84 -27.86 -4.29
C ILE A 19 12.27 -28.75 -3.11
N ILE A 20 13.24 -28.32 -2.29
CA ILE A 20 13.68 -29.05 -1.09
C ILE A 20 12.51 -29.24 -0.13
N HIS A 21 11.76 -28.18 0.17
CA HIS A 21 10.62 -28.24 1.06
C HIS A 21 9.50 -29.15 0.50
N ALA A 22 9.18 -29.05 -0.79
CA ALA A 22 8.21 -29.93 -1.44
C ALA A 22 8.66 -31.40 -1.40
N THR A 23 9.95 -31.67 -1.64
CA THR A 23 10.53 -33.02 -1.61
C THR A 23 10.53 -33.60 -0.20
N GLN A 24 10.84 -32.79 0.81
CA GLN A 24 10.79 -33.19 2.22
C GLN A 24 9.36 -33.51 2.66
N GLN A 25 8.36 -32.74 2.22
CA GLN A 25 6.96 -33.05 2.50
C GLN A 25 6.49 -34.36 1.85
N VAL A 26 6.97 -34.67 0.64
CA VAL A 26 6.70 -35.96 -0.02
C VAL A 26 7.38 -37.09 0.74
N TYR A 27 8.59 -36.87 1.24
CA TYR A 27 9.38 -37.87 1.98
C TYR A 27 8.72 -38.26 3.29
N GLU A 28 8.30 -37.25 4.07
CA GLU A 28 7.60 -37.47 5.34
C GLU A 28 6.24 -38.16 5.13
N ALA A 29 5.52 -37.84 4.05
CA ALA A 29 4.27 -38.51 3.71
C ALA A 29 4.48 -40.00 3.38
N ILE A 30 5.59 -40.37 2.73
CA ILE A 30 5.91 -41.76 2.39
C ILE A 30 6.29 -42.60 3.63
N LYS A 31 6.88 -41.99 4.67
CA LYS A 31 7.25 -42.67 5.92
C LYS A 31 6.06 -43.10 6.78
N ASP A 32 4.85 -42.58 6.55
CA ASP A 32 3.65 -42.99 7.28
C ASP A 32 3.15 -44.37 6.81
N THR A 33 3.70 -45.42 7.43
CA THR A 33 3.41 -46.83 7.15
C THR A 33 1.97 -47.27 7.44
N LYS A 34 1.17 -46.46 8.16
CA LYS A 34 -0.21 -46.81 8.56
C LYS A 34 -1.29 -46.36 7.55
N GLY A 35 -0.94 -45.50 6.58
CA GLY A 35 -1.90 -44.82 5.68
C GLY A 35 -1.68 -45.03 4.17
N LEU A 36 -1.02 -46.13 3.78
CA LEU A 36 -0.32 -46.31 2.49
C LEU A 36 -1.09 -46.20 1.16
N PRO A 37 -2.42 -46.02 1.07
CA PRO A 37 -3.04 -45.53 -0.16
C PRO A 37 -3.27 -44.01 -0.17
N ALA A 38 -3.48 -43.39 1.00
CA ALA A 38 -3.84 -41.97 1.12
C ALA A 38 -2.59 -41.08 1.07
N SER A 39 -1.55 -41.44 1.82
CA SER A 39 -0.26 -40.75 1.80
C SER A 39 0.42 -40.83 0.43
N PHE A 40 0.25 -41.96 -0.27
CA PHE A 40 0.73 -42.16 -1.63
C PHE A 40 0.01 -41.29 -2.67
N LYS A 41 -1.33 -41.19 -2.60
CA LYS A 41 -2.09 -40.26 -3.47
C LYS A 41 -1.72 -38.80 -3.22
N GLN A 42 -1.52 -38.44 -1.95
CA GLN A 42 -1.11 -37.10 -1.55
C GLN A 42 0.33 -36.76 -1.97
N SER A 43 1.20 -37.75 -1.99
CA SER A 43 2.60 -37.61 -2.45
C SER A 43 2.67 -37.50 -3.97
N ALA A 44 1.96 -38.38 -4.69
CA ALA A 44 1.90 -38.37 -6.14
C ALA A 44 1.33 -37.06 -6.71
N SER A 45 0.36 -36.43 -6.03
CA SER A 45 -0.19 -35.14 -6.47
C SER A 45 0.80 -33.97 -6.36
N LYS A 46 1.90 -34.12 -5.60
CA LYS A 46 2.95 -33.10 -5.45
C LYS A 46 4.11 -33.26 -6.45
N LEU A 47 4.27 -34.42 -7.07
CA LEU A 47 5.36 -34.68 -8.03
C LEU A 47 5.29 -33.79 -9.30
N PRO A 48 4.11 -33.54 -9.90
CA PRO A 48 4.01 -32.60 -11.02
C PRO A 48 4.47 -31.18 -10.68
N LEU A 49 4.30 -30.75 -9.41
CA LEU A 49 4.79 -29.46 -8.94
C LEU A 49 6.32 -29.44 -8.86
N ILE A 50 6.95 -30.52 -8.36
CA ILE A 50 8.41 -30.65 -8.30
C ILE A 50 9.01 -30.67 -9.71
N SER A 51 8.42 -31.43 -10.64
CA SER A 51 8.85 -31.45 -12.05
C SER A 51 8.76 -30.07 -12.69
N LYS A 52 7.64 -29.36 -12.48
CA LYS A 52 7.46 -27.99 -13.00
C LYS A 52 8.49 -27.01 -12.42
N LEU A 53 8.77 -27.09 -11.11
CA LEU A 53 9.77 -26.22 -10.47
C LEU A 53 11.19 -26.51 -10.95
N LEU A 54 11.53 -27.76 -11.25
CA LEU A 54 12.81 -28.14 -11.85
C LEU A 54 12.94 -27.63 -13.29
N GLU A 55 11.86 -27.71 -14.09
CA GLU A 55 11.81 -27.13 -15.44
C GLU A 55 11.92 -25.59 -15.42
N ASP A 56 11.25 -24.94 -14.47
CA ASP A 56 11.35 -23.49 -14.28
C ASP A 56 12.79 -23.10 -13.88
N ALA A 57 13.45 -23.89 -13.03
CA ALA A 57 14.86 -23.66 -12.65
C ALA A 57 15.84 -23.89 -13.81
N GLU A 58 15.65 -24.94 -14.62
CA GLU A 58 16.45 -25.25 -15.80
C GLU A 58 16.34 -24.14 -16.85
N LYS A 59 15.10 -23.78 -17.24
CA LYS A 59 14.82 -22.68 -18.17
C LYS A 59 15.42 -21.35 -17.70
N TYR A 60 15.44 -21.13 -16.39
CA TYR A 60 15.99 -19.93 -15.80
C TYR A 60 17.53 -19.89 -15.87
N VAL A 61 18.20 -21.03 -15.67
CA VAL A 61 19.66 -21.16 -15.88
C VAL A 61 20.02 -20.99 -17.35
N GLU A 62 19.28 -21.61 -18.26
CA GLU A 62 19.54 -21.53 -19.72
C GLU A 62 19.38 -20.10 -20.27
N THR A 63 18.43 -19.33 -19.73
CA THR A 63 18.09 -17.99 -20.27
C THR A 63 18.97 -16.87 -19.72
N VAL A 64 19.59 -17.06 -18.56
CA VAL A 64 20.22 -15.94 -17.82
C VAL A 64 21.62 -16.27 -17.28
N ALA A 65 22.05 -17.55 -17.20
CA ALA A 65 23.40 -17.91 -16.74
C ALA A 65 24.46 -17.80 -17.85
N ASP A 66 25.71 -17.48 -17.47
CA ASP A 66 26.84 -17.36 -18.41
C ASP A 66 27.44 -18.73 -18.81
N GLU A 67 28.29 -18.73 -19.85
CA GLU A 67 28.96 -19.93 -20.40
C GLU A 67 29.85 -20.68 -19.38
N ALA A 68 30.23 -20.05 -18.27
CA ALA A 68 31.02 -20.68 -17.21
C ALA A 68 30.16 -21.34 -16.11
N THR A 69 28.97 -20.81 -15.88
CA THR A 69 28.03 -21.25 -14.82
C THR A 69 27.20 -22.43 -15.30
N GLN A 70 26.70 -22.41 -16.54
CA GLN A 70 25.88 -23.48 -17.12
C GLN A 70 26.48 -24.90 -16.98
N PRO A 71 27.74 -25.18 -17.39
CA PRO A 71 28.29 -26.53 -17.31
C PRO A 71 28.51 -27.04 -15.87
N THR A 72 28.47 -26.16 -14.87
CA THR A 72 28.61 -26.54 -13.46
C THR A 72 27.30 -27.04 -12.84
N PHE A 73 26.16 -26.50 -13.28
CA PHE A 73 24.86 -26.72 -12.62
C PHE A 73 23.85 -27.52 -13.45
N MET A 74 23.91 -27.42 -14.78
CA MET A 74 23.03 -28.18 -15.68
C MET A 74 23.08 -29.70 -15.43
N PRO A 75 24.26 -30.34 -15.25
CA PRO A 75 24.31 -31.78 -15.00
C PRO A 75 23.57 -32.20 -13.73
N THR A 76 23.56 -31.37 -12.68
CA THR A 76 22.88 -31.66 -11.42
C THR A 76 21.38 -31.45 -11.53
N LEU A 77 20.92 -30.39 -12.19
CA LEU A 77 19.49 -30.15 -12.45
C LEU A 77 18.88 -31.25 -13.34
N GLU A 78 19.59 -31.66 -14.39
CA GLU A 78 19.21 -32.79 -15.25
C GLU A 78 19.11 -34.09 -14.45
N ASN A 79 20.04 -34.33 -13.52
CA ASN A 79 20.00 -35.51 -12.65
C ASN A 79 18.79 -35.49 -11.71
N CYS A 80 18.47 -34.34 -11.08
CA CYS A 80 17.28 -34.18 -10.26
C CYS A 80 15.99 -34.42 -11.06
N LYS A 81 15.92 -33.91 -12.30
CA LYS A 81 14.77 -34.11 -13.20
C LYS A 81 14.62 -35.59 -13.59
N LEU A 82 15.73 -36.26 -13.88
CA LEU A 82 15.74 -37.70 -14.20
C LEU A 82 15.25 -38.53 -13.00
N GLN A 83 15.71 -38.22 -11.79
CA GLN A 83 15.28 -38.89 -10.56
C GLN A 83 13.80 -38.61 -10.24
N ALA A 84 13.33 -37.36 -10.37
CA ALA A 84 11.94 -36.99 -10.18
C ALA A 84 11.00 -37.67 -11.20
N THR A 85 11.44 -37.80 -12.45
CA THR A 85 10.69 -38.51 -13.50
C THR A 85 10.60 -40.01 -13.20
N ARG A 86 11.70 -40.66 -12.80
CA ARG A 86 11.69 -42.06 -12.36
C ARG A 86 10.77 -42.28 -11.17
N LEU A 87 10.75 -41.33 -10.24
CA LEU A 87 9.84 -41.34 -9.10
C LEU A 87 8.39 -41.26 -9.60
N HIS A 88 8.06 -40.29 -10.45
CA HIS A 88 6.73 -40.15 -11.05
C HIS A 88 6.28 -41.41 -11.80
N GLU A 89 7.15 -42.05 -12.57
CA GLU A 89 6.85 -43.33 -13.25
C GLU A 89 6.59 -44.47 -12.27
N LEU A 90 7.37 -44.56 -11.17
CA LEU A 90 7.12 -45.53 -10.10
C LEU A 90 5.75 -45.29 -9.45
N PHE A 91 5.38 -44.03 -9.20
CA PHE A 91 4.07 -43.66 -8.66
C PHE A 91 2.93 -43.92 -9.67
N ALA A 92 3.12 -43.59 -10.94
CA ALA A 92 2.12 -43.81 -12.00
C ALA A 92 1.86 -45.31 -12.22
N ASN A 93 2.90 -46.15 -12.23
CA ASN A 93 2.77 -47.61 -12.29
C ASN A 93 2.01 -48.21 -11.09
N VAL A 94 2.01 -47.50 -9.96
CA VAL A 94 1.23 -47.87 -8.77
C VAL A 94 -0.21 -47.33 -8.82
N MET A 95 -0.49 -46.32 -9.65
CA MET A 95 -1.73 -45.50 -9.63
C MET A 95 -2.67 -45.63 -10.85
N LEU A 96 -2.46 -46.57 -11.79
CA LEU A 96 -3.35 -46.72 -12.97
C LEU A 96 -4.83 -46.95 -12.57
N GLU A 97 -5.75 -46.31 -13.31
CA GLU A 97 -7.04 -45.79 -12.85
C GLU A 97 -8.22 -46.76 -12.63
N LYS A 98 -9.06 -46.33 -11.67
CA LYS A 98 -10.53 -46.43 -11.43
C LYS A 98 -11.30 -47.76 -11.49
N ASP A 99 -10.81 -48.86 -12.07
CA ASP A 99 -11.55 -50.14 -12.09
C ASP A 99 -10.89 -51.29 -11.30
N ASP A 100 -9.93 -50.98 -10.44
CA ASP A 100 -9.23 -52.01 -9.64
C ASP A 100 -10.09 -52.63 -8.52
N SER A 101 -10.11 -53.96 -8.52
CA SER A 101 -10.68 -54.74 -7.43
C SER A 101 -9.92 -54.50 -6.10
N ARG A 102 -10.56 -54.80 -4.97
CA ARG A 102 -9.92 -54.70 -3.64
C ARG A 102 -8.64 -55.54 -3.51
N LEU A 103 -8.58 -56.68 -4.22
CA LEU A 103 -7.43 -57.59 -4.20
C LEU A 103 -6.25 -57.01 -5.00
N ASP A 104 -6.51 -56.34 -6.12
CA ASP A 104 -5.50 -55.64 -6.91
C ASP A 104 -4.86 -54.50 -6.11
N ARG A 105 -5.65 -53.74 -5.36
CA ARG A 105 -5.14 -52.69 -4.45
C ARG A 105 -4.19 -53.24 -3.38
N TYR A 106 -4.46 -54.43 -2.85
CA TYR A 106 -3.62 -55.07 -1.83
C TYR A 106 -2.31 -55.61 -2.42
N ILE A 107 -2.37 -56.29 -3.58
CA ILE A 107 -1.18 -56.79 -4.29
C ILE A 107 -0.28 -55.62 -4.75
N LYS A 108 -0.88 -54.51 -5.20
CA LYS A 108 -0.15 -53.29 -5.57
C LYS A 108 0.52 -52.65 -4.36
N ALA A 109 -0.18 -52.49 -3.24
CA ALA A 109 0.42 -52.00 -1.99
C ALA A 109 1.59 -52.88 -1.52
N ALA A 110 1.47 -54.22 -1.61
CA ALA A 110 2.54 -55.15 -1.25
C ALA A 110 3.77 -55.06 -2.19
N ARG A 111 3.58 -54.84 -3.49
CA ARG A 111 4.69 -54.59 -4.45
C ARG A 111 5.41 -53.27 -4.17
N THR A 112 4.68 -52.23 -3.75
CA THR A 112 5.25 -50.93 -3.39
C THR A 112 6.08 -51.01 -2.11
N ILE A 113 5.66 -51.80 -1.12
CA ILE A 113 6.46 -52.10 0.09
C ILE A 113 7.79 -52.75 -0.30
N GLY A 114 7.80 -53.66 -1.29
CA GLY A 114 9.02 -54.26 -1.84
C GLY A 114 9.95 -53.31 -2.61
N LYS A 115 9.47 -52.11 -2.98
CA LYS A 115 10.25 -51.05 -3.65
C LYS A 115 10.53 -49.84 -2.75
N SER A 116 10.18 -49.91 -1.45
CA SER A 116 10.36 -48.80 -0.50
C SER A 116 11.80 -48.31 -0.42
N SER A 117 12.77 -49.23 -0.45
CA SER A 117 14.20 -48.90 -0.46
C SER A 117 14.63 -48.11 -1.70
N GLN A 118 14.07 -48.44 -2.87
CA GLN A 118 14.37 -47.74 -4.13
C GLN A 118 13.75 -46.34 -4.17
N ILE A 119 12.55 -46.17 -3.59
CA ILE A 119 11.91 -44.85 -3.44
C ILE A 119 12.72 -43.97 -2.49
N GLU A 120 13.14 -44.51 -1.35
CA GLU A 120 14.00 -43.79 -0.40
C GLU A 120 15.34 -43.40 -1.01
N GLU A 121 15.97 -44.28 -1.80
CA GLU A 121 17.23 -44.00 -2.49
C GLU A 121 17.09 -42.88 -3.52
N LEU A 122 16.05 -42.91 -4.36
CA LEU A 122 15.78 -41.85 -5.35
C LEU A 122 15.48 -40.50 -4.68
N MET A 123 14.72 -40.51 -3.59
CA MET A 123 14.38 -39.29 -2.86
C MET A 123 15.57 -38.68 -2.12
N ASN A 124 16.40 -39.52 -1.51
CA ASN A 124 17.64 -39.08 -0.90
C ASN A 124 18.63 -38.55 -1.96
N GLY A 125 18.63 -39.14 -3.16
CA GLY A 125 19.36 -38.60 -4.31
C GLY A 125 18.94 -37.17 -4.65
N VAL A 126 17.63 -36.93 -4.81
CA VAL A 126 17.10 -35.59 -5.14
C VAL A 126 17.42 -34.59 -4.03
N LEU A 127 17.25 -34.99 -2.76
CA LEU A 127 17.54 -34.12 -1.61
C LEU A 127 19.03 -33.76 -1.52
N ASN A 128 19.92 -34.73 -1.69
CA ASN A 128 21.37 -34.50 -1.62
C ASN A 128 21.86 -33.60 -2.76
N ASP A 129 21.36 -33.82 -3.99
CA ASP A 129 21.72 -33.03 -5.15
C ASP A 129 21.21 -31.58 -5.02
N LEU A 130 19.99 -31.38 -4.52
CA LEU A 130 19.44 -30.05 -4.26
C LEU A 130 20.13 -29.33 -3.10
N GLN A 131 20.51 -30.06 -2.04
CA GLN A 131 21.30 -29.50 -0.94
C GLN A 131 22.71 -29.11 -1.42
N LEU A 132 23.31 -29.90 -2.31
CA LEU A 132 24.60 -29.57 -2.93
C LEU A 132 24.48 -28.29 -3.77
N ILE A 133 23.41 -28.12 -4.55
CA ILE A 133 23.13 -26.88 -5.29
C ILE A 133 22.99 -25.70 -4.31
N ALA A 134 22.18 -25.83 -3.26
CA ALA A 134 21.95 -24.78 -2.26
C ALA A 134 23.23 -24.34 -1.51
N VAL A 135 24.19 -25.26 -1.31
CA VAL A 135 25.45 -24.99 -0.59
C VAL A 135 26.57 -24.51 -1.52
N THR A 136 26.62 -24.99 -2.76
CA THR A 136 27.69 -24.67 -3.72
C THR A 136 27.47 -23.33 -4.39
N PHE A 137 26.20 -22.95 -4.58
CA PHE A 137 25.82 -21.75 -5.31
C PHE A 137 26.20 -20.43 -4.58
N PRO A 138 26.00 -20.26 -3.25
CA PRO A 138 26.47 -19.07 -2.52
C PRO A 138 28.00 -18.94 -2.48
N LYS A 139 28.73 -20.06 -2.49
CA LYS A 139 30.20 -20.09 -2.37
C LYS A 139 30.93 -19.65 -3.63
N ASN A 140 30.33 -19.86 -4.80
CA ASN A 140 30.91 -19.49 -6.09
C ASN A 140 30.39 -18.14 -6.62
N PHE A 141 29.43 -17.50 -5.94
CA PHE A 141 28.83 -16.24 -6.39
C PHE A 141 29.35 -15.03 -5.60
N LYS A 142 30.00 -14.09 -6.30
CA LYS A 142 30.46 -12.83 -5.69
C LYS A 142 29.28 -11.89 -5.51
N LEU A 143 28.83 -11.71 -4.26
CA LEU A 143 27.77 -10.76 -3.83
C LEU A 143 28.17 -9.26 -3.96
N ASP A 144 29.16 -8.93 -4.80
CA ASP A 144 29.78 -7.60 -4.90
C ASP A 144 28.89 -6.54 -5.58
N GLY A 145 27.62 -6.88 -5.84
CA GLY A 145 26.65 -6.01 -6.48
C GLY A 145 25.25 -6.14 -5.92
N LEU A 146 25.06 -6.05 -4.59
CA LEU A 146 23.72 -5.83 -4.00
C LEU A 146 23.06 -4.65 -4.71
N GLN A 147 22.13 -4.95 -5.61
CA GLN A 147 21.49 -3.94 -6.44
C GLN A 147 20.34 -3.28 -5.68
N VAL A 148 20.11 -2.02 -6.00
CA VAL A 148 18.90 -1.33 -5.55
C VAL A 148 17.71 -2.10 -6.11
N ALA A 149 16.78 -2.49 -5.23
CA ALA A 149 15.57 -3.17 -5.66
C ALA A 149 14.87 -2.36 -6.77
N THR A 150 14.41 -3.05 -7.82
CA THR A 150 13.69 -2.40 -8.93
C THR A 150 12.51 -1.61 -8.38
N GLY A 151 12.44 -0.31 -8.66
CA GLY A 151 11.39 0.56 -8.10
C GLY A 151 11.77 1.30 -6.81
N ALA A 152 12.84 0.91 -6.12
CA ALA A 152 13.20 1.49 -4.81
C ALA A 152 13.98 2.81 -4.91
N ALA A 153 14.59 3.10 -6.06
CA ALA A 153 15.22 4.39 -6.28
C ALA A 153 14.14 5.45 -6.58
N PHE A 154 14.24 6.64 -6.00
CA PHE A 154 13.24 7.68 -6.25
C PHE A 154 13.17 8.10 -7.74
N ASP A 155 14.21 7.81 -8.53
CA ASP A 155 14.31 8.07 -9.97
C ASP A 155 14.01 6.83 -10.86
N SER A 156 13.59 5.69 -10.29
CA SER A 156 13.33 4.47 -11.07
C SER A 156 12.00 4.47 -11.84
N TYR A 157 11.02 5.25 -11.40
CA TYR A 157 9.76 5.41 -12.12
C TYR A 157 9.97 6.47 -13.21
N GLY A 158 10.42 6.06 -14.40
CA GLY A 158 10.76 6.99 -15.47
C GLY A 158 9.67 8.02 -15.71
N ASN A 159 9.97 9.33 -15.62
CA ASN A 159 9.15 10.53 -15.91
C ASN A 159 7.66 10.60 -15.48
N HIS A 160 7.06 9.56 -14.88
CA HIS A 160 5.63 9.51 -14.52
C HIS A 160 5.35 10.11 -13.14
N HIS A 161 6.41 10.44 -12.43
CA HIS A 161 6.42 10.89 -11.06
C HIS A 161 6.99 12.31 -11.08
N THR A 162 6.06 13.26 -11.16
CA THR A 162 6.38 14.68 -11.32
C THR A 162 6.60 15.31 -9.97
N GLU A 163 7.74 15.98 -9.84
CA GLU A 163 8.07 16.88 -8.74
C GLU A 163 7.10 18.06 -8.63
N CYS A 164 7.15 18.76 -7.49
CA CYS A 164 6.41 19.99 -7.26
C CYS A 164 6.76 21.01 -8.35
N LEU A 165 5.75 21.65 -8.90
CA LEU A 165 5.95 22.74 -9.86
C LEU A 165 6.75 23.87 -9.18
N PRO A 166 7.71 24.50 -9.86
CA PRO A 166 8.41 25.65 -9.31
C PRO A 166 7.44 26.73 -8.84
N GLY A 167 7.66 27.26 -7.63
CA GLY A 167 6.79 28.25 -7.01
C GLY A 167 5.64 27.66 -6.18
N THR A 168 5.45 26.35 -6.16
CA THR A 168 4.43 25.67 -5.34
C THR A 168 5.03 25.00 -4.10
N ARG A 169 4.22 24.80 -3.06
CA ARG A 169 4.60 24.10 -1.81
C ARG A 169 5.88 24.65 -1.15
N ILE A 170 6.18 25.93 -1.36
CA ILE A 170 7.47 26.55 -0.99
C ILE A 170 7.76 26.38 0.51
N GLU A 171 6.82 26.79 1.36
CA GLU A 171 6.98 26.77 2.81
C GLU A 171 7.11 25.35 3.36
N LEU A 172 6.26 24.44 2.87
CA LEU A 172 6.32 23.03 3.24
C LEU A 172 7.65 22.38 2.86
N LEU A 173 8.17 22.66 1.66
CA LEU A 173 9.46 22.11 1.22
C LEU A 173 10.60 22.69 2.07
N ARG A 174 10.49 23.96 2.47
CA ARG A 174 11.45 24.60 3.38
C ARG A 174 11.44 23.93 4.75
N GLU A 175 10.26 23.71 5.34
CA GLU A 175 10.12 23.07 6.66
C GLU A 175 10.73 21.67 6.68
N VAL A 176 10.46 20.83 5.67
CA VAL A 176 11.05 19.49 5.57
C VAL A 176 12.57 19.55 5.42
N GLU A 177 13.08 20.52 4.65
CA GLU A 177 14.53 20.70 4.50
C GLU A 177 15.22 21.22 5.77
N GLU A 178 14.56 22.07 6.54
CA GLU A 178 15.04 22.55 7.84
C GLU A 178 15.04 21.41 8.85
N TRP A 179 13.96 20.62 8.92
CA TRP A 179 13.91 19.40 9.71
C TRP A 179 15.05 18.43 9.35
N ALA A 180 15.31 18.21 8.05
CA ALA A 180 16.35 17.30 7.58
C ALA A 180 17.76 17.70 8.03
N LYS A 181 18.01 19.00 8.27
CA LYS A 181 19.33 19.55 8.64
C LYS A 181 19.49 19.83 10.14
N SER A 182 18.41 20.10 10.85
CA SER A 182 18.46 20.63 12.21
C SER A 182 19.06 19.63 13.19
N ALA A 183 20.01 20.07 14.03
CA ALA A 183 20.54 19.25 15.10
C ALA A 183 19.43 18.99 16.16
N GLY A 184 19.22 17.74 16.55
CA GLY A 184 18.19 17.38 17.53
C GLY A 184 16.75 17.33 16.98
N ALA A 185 16.55 17.41 15.66
CA ALA A 185 15.24 17.18 15.06
C ALA A 185 14.74 15.76 15.34
N LYS A 186 13.41 15.60 15.33
CA LYS A 186 12.75 14.30 15.53
C LYS A 186 13.19 13.26 14.50
N CYS A 187 13.23 12.00 14.91
CA CYS A 187 13.64 10.87 14.05
C CYS A 187 12.73 10.76 12.81
N ILE A 188 11.43 10.99 13.00
CA ILE A 188 10.42 10.83 11.96
C ILE A 188 9.77 12.17 11.65
N PHE A 189 9.65 12.49 10.36
CA PHE A 189 8.76 13.52 9.83
C PHE A 189 7.63 12.82 9.07
N TRP A 190 6.41 12.98 9.53
CA TRP A 190 5.22 12.38 8.95
C TRP A 190 4.48 13.41 8.10
N LEU A 191 4.65 13.31 6.78
CA LEU A 191 3.87 14.09 5.83
C LEU A 191 2.59 13.34 5.50
N ASN A 192 1.49 13.72 6.13
CA ASN A 192 0.23 13.05 5.98
C ASN A 192 -0.80 13.89 5.21
N GLY A 193 -1.84 13.23 4.74
CA GLY A 193 -2.99 13.91 4.16
C GLY A 193 -3.84 12.99 3.31
N MET A 194 -5.02 13.48 2.94
CA MET A 194 -5.96 12.73 2.12
C MET A 194 -5.39 12.32 0.76
N ALA A 195 -6.08 11.39 0.11
CA ALA A 195 -5.75 10.94 -1.22
C ALA A 195 -5.72 12.13 -2.20
N GLY A 196 -4.69 12.18 -3.05
CA GLY A 196 -4.60 13.21 -4.09
C GLY A 196 -4.12 14.61 -3.68
N THR A 197 -3.64 14.79 -2.45
CA THR A 197 -3.03 16.06 -1.97
C THR A 197 -1.61 16.32 -2.48
N GLY A 198 -0.96 15.32 -3.10
CA GLY A 198 0.39 15.44 -3.67
C GLY A 198 1.54 14.98 -2.78
N LYS A 199 1.28 14.10 -1.79
CA LYS A 199 2.28 13.49 -0.90
C LYS A 199 3.52 12.95 -1.65
N SER A 200 3.31 12.05 -2.62
CA SER A 200 4.40 11.45 -3.42
C SER A 200 5.17 12.47 -4.28
N THR A 201 4.49 13.51 -4.74
CA THR A 201 5.12 14.61 -5.48
C THR A 201 6.03 15.45 -4.57
N VAL A 202 5.62 15.70 -3.33
CA VAL A 202 6.45 16.35 -2.32
C VAL A 202 7.64 15.47 -1.97
N SER A 203 7.43 14.18 -1.67
CA SER A 203 8.50 13.27 -1.27
C SER A 203 9.58 13.14 -2.34
N GLN A 204 9.21 13.09 -3.62
CA GLN A 204 10.17 13.09 -4.73
C GLN A 204 10.95 14.38 -4.86
N THR A 205 10.29 15.53 -4.69
CA THR A 205 10.96 16.84 -4.72
C THR A 205 11.98 16.93 -3.61
N VAL A 206 11.61 16.49 -2.40
CA VAL A 206 12.52 16.43 -1.25
C VAL A 206 13.66 15.44 -1.52
N ALA A 207 13.37 14.26 -2.07
CA ALA A 207 14.38 13.27 -2.43
C ALA A 207 15.47 13.86 -3.35
N ARG A 208 15.05 14.55 -4.42
CA ARG A 208 16.00 15.21 -5.34
C ARG A 208 16.83 16.28 -4.62
N ARG A 209 16.19 17.17 -3.86
CA ARG A 209 16.89 18.25 -3.14
C ARG A 209 17.86 17.72 -2.08
N LEU A 210 17.51 16.62 -1.40
CA LEU A 210 18.39 15.95 -0.43
C LEU A 210 19.54 15.19 -1.12
N LYS A 211 19.31 14.62 -2.31
CA LYS A 211 20.38 14.03 -3.15
C LYS A 211 21.41 15.09 -3.54
N GLU A 212 20.96 16.25 -4.03
CA GLU A 212 21.83 17.38 -4.37
C GLU A 212 22.68 17.86 -3.17
N LYS A 213 22.09 17.80 -1.96
CA LYS A 213 22.76 18.16 -0.69
C LYS A 213 23.55 17.02 -0.05
N LYS A 214 23.61 15.83 -0.66
CA LYS A 214 24.26 14.62 -0.12
C LYS A 214 23.73 14.17 1.25
N LEU A 215 22.44 14.43 1.52
CA LEU A 215 21.75 14.01 2.75
C LEU A 215 20.84 12.79 2.55
N LEU A 216 20.59 12.38 1.30
CA LEU A 216 19.73 11.22 1.01
C LEU A 216 20.47 9.90 1.30
N GLY A 217 19.94 9.10 2.24
CA GLY A 217 20.58 7.89 2.74
C GLY A 217 20.51 6.71 1.77
N ALA A 218 19.36 6.48 1.13
CA ALA A 218 19.09 5.25 0.38
C ALA A 218 20.06 4.97 -0.78
N SER A 219 20.65 5.99 -1.40
CA SER A 219 21.50 5.85 -2.59
C SER A 219 23.00 5.72 -2.31
N PHE A 220 23.51 6.32 -1.23
CA PHE A 220 24.95 6.37 -0.93
C PHE A 220 25.33 5.52 0.29
N PHE A 221 24.48 5.48 1.31
CA PHE A 221 24.84 4.93 2.62
C PHE A 221 24.76 3.41 2.71
N PHE A 222 23.77 2.80 2.04
CA PHE A 222 23.61 1.35 2.07
C PHE A 222 24.82 0.61 1.48
N LYS A 223 25.62 1.25 0.61
CA LYS A 223 26.87 0.67 0.10
C LYS A 223 27.86 0.31 1.21
N GLY A 224 27.92 1.12 2.27
CA GLY A 224 28.78 0.85 3.43
C GLY A 224 28.24 -0.25 4.35
N LEU A 225 26.93 -0.48 4.34
CA LEU A 225 26.28 -1.55 5.11
C LEU A 225 26.28 -2.90 4.40
N ILE A 226 26.50 -2.93 3.07
CA ILE A 226 26.48 -4.15 2.25
C ILE A 226 27.30 -5.31 2.88
N PRO A 227 28.55 -5.12 3.36
CA PRO A 227 29.31 -6.23 3.93
C PRO A 227 28.68 -6.81 5.20
N SER A 228 28.12 -5.95 6.07
CA SER A 228 27.45 -6.38 7.30
C SER A 228 26.09 -7.02 7.02
N ILE A 229 25.34 -6.49 6.06
CA ILE A 229 24.08 -7.07 5.58
C ILE A 229 24.34 -8.45 4.95
N ARG A 230 25.37 -8.55 4.12
CA ARG A 230 25.82 -9.81 3.50
C ARG A 230 26.13 -10.84 4.57
N LYS A 231 26.95 -10.48 5.55
CA LYS A 231 27.28 -11.36 6.67
C LYS A 231 26.02 -11.80 7.43
N ALA A 232 25.07 -10.90 7.69
CA ALA A 232 23.82 -11.26 8.36
C ALA A 232 22.97 -12.27 7.57
N ILE A 233 22.97 -12.19 6.23
CA ILE A 233 22.31 -13.15 5.34
C ILE A 233 23.08 -14.48 5.28
N GLU A 234 24.41 -14.43 5.26
CA GLU A 234 25.27 -15.64 5.31
C GLU A 234 25.13 -16.41 6.63
N ASP A 235 25.05 -15.68 7.75
CA ASP A 235 24.88 -16.24 9.09
C ASP A 235 23.44 -16.78 9.31
N ASP A 236 22.44 -16.25 8.61
CA ASP A 236 21.02 -16.68 8.69
C ASP A 236 20.35 -16.64 7.29
N PRO A 237 20.47 -17.73 6.50
CA PRO A 237 19.88 -17.79 5.15
C PRO A 237 18.36 -17.64 5.11
N ASN A 238 17.66 -17.89 6.22
CA ASN A 238 16.20 -17.79 6.32
C ASN A 238 15.75 -16.43 6.88
N ILE A 239 16.64 -15.42 6.90
CA ILE A 239 16.36 -14.11 7.47
C ILE A 239 15.12 -13.42 6.86
N SER A 240 14.83 -13.64 5.58
CA SER A 240 13.65 -13.09 4.90
C SER A 240 12.31 -13.66 5.37
N GLU A 241 12.33 -14.83 6.00
CA GLU A 241 11.15 -15.50 6.55
C GLU A 241 10.89 -15.14 8.03
N LYS A 242 11.84 -14.44 8.67
CA LYS A 242 11.73 -14.02 10.06
C LYS A 242 10.70 -12.91 10.22
N VAL A 243 10.22 -12.72 11.44
CA VAL A 243 9.37 -11.57 11.77
C VAL A 243 10.11 -10.24 11.51
N LEU A 244 9.37 -9.21 11.12
CA LEU A 244 9.93 -7.93 10.67
C LEU A 244 10.90 -7.29 11.68
N ARG A 245 10.64 -7.48 12.98
CA ARG A 245 11.54 -7.01 14.05
C ARG A 245 12.94 -7.62 13.95
N GLU A 246 13.03 -8.93 13.71
CA GLU A 246 14.31 -9.63 13.58
C GLU A 246 15.04 -9.20 12.30
N GLN A 247 14.30 -9.07 11.19
CA GLN A 247 14.85 -8.56 9.93
C GLN A 247 15.45 -7.17 10.12
N PHE A 248 14.69 -6.25 10.74
CA PHE A 248 15.15 -4.90 11.02
C PHE A 248 16.38 -4.87 11.92
N GLU A 249 16.41 -5.69 12.97
CA GLU A 249 17.54 -5.76 13.89
C GLU A 249 18.82 -6.24 13.20
N LYS A 250 18.74 -7.35 12.46
CA LYS A 250 19.91 -7.98 11.83
C LYS A 250 20.36 -7.28 10.54
N LEU A 251 19.43 -6.77 9.73
CA LEU A 251 19.74 -6.19 8.41
C LEU A 251 19.96 -4.67 8.44
N LEU A 252 19.49 -3.96 9.48
CA LEU A 252 19.65 -2.52 9.56
C LEU A 252 20.33 -2.08 10.86
N LEU A 253 19.75 -2.41 12.02
CA LEU A 253 20.24 -1.87 13.29
C LEU A 253 21.64 -2.37 13.66
N GLN A 254 21.91 -3.67 13.58
CA GLN A 254 23.24 -4.22 13.89
C GLN A 254 24.33 -3.71 12.93
N PRO A 255 24.11 -3.70 11.59
CA PRO A 255 25.02 -3.04 10.65
C PRO A 255 25.30 -1.57 11.00
N LEU A 256 24.27 -0.81 11.39
CA LEU A 256 24.39 0.59 11.81
C LEU A 256 25.24 0.79 13.06
N LEU A 257 25.13 -0.12 14.03
CA LEU A 257 25.90 -0.08 15.28
C LEU A 257 27.36 -0.48 15.06
N GLY A 258 27.64 -1.28 14.03
CA GLY A 258 28.99 -1.70 13.65
C GLY A 258 29.83 -0.60 13.00
N ILE A 259 29.23 0.51 12.56
CA ILE A 259 29.96 1.63 11.96
C ILE A 259 30.66 2.44 13.07
N GLN A 260 31.99 2.43 13.07
CA GLN A 260 32.83 3.16 14.04
C GLN A 260 33.46 4.45 13.47
N GLN A 261 32.97 4.98 12.34
CA GLN A 261 33.56 6.17 11.72
C GLN A 261 33.01 7.48 12.31
N ALA A 262 33.90 8.46 12.47
CA ALA A 262 33.59 9.87 12.76
C ALA A 262 33.89 10.72 11.51
N PRO A 263 33.15 11.82 11.24
CA PRO A 263 32.09 12.44 12.06
C PRO A 263 30.69 11.83 11.87
N THR A 264 29.77 12.13 12.79
CA THR A 264 28.37 11.67 12.72
C THR A 264 27.69 12.19 11.45
N ALA A 265 27.41 11.29 10.51
CA ALA A 265 26.67 11.63 9.30
C ALA A 265 25.16 11.61 9.58
N THR A 266 24.45 12.68 9.21
CA THR A 266 22.98 12.68 9.21
C THR A 266 22.48 12.31 7.83
N LEU A 267 21.58 11.33 7.76
CA LEU A 267 21.02 10.84 6.51
C LEU A 267 19.52 10.69 6.62
N VAL A 268 18.83 11.02 5.54
CA VAL A 268 17.37 10.93 5.45
C VAL A 268 17.00 9.78 4.53
N ILE A 269 16.16 8.88 5.02
CA ILE A 269 15.49 7.84 4.25
C ILE A 269 14.05 8.31 4.01
N ILE A 270 13.56 8.14 2.79
CA ILE A 270 12.20 8.50 2.41
C ILE A 270 11.43 7.20 2.21
N ILE A 271 10.30 7.05 2.89
CA ILE A 271 9.37 5.95 2.71
C ILE A 271 8.07 6.56 2.18
N ASP A 272 7.83 6.37 0.89
CA ASP A 272 6.63 6.89 0.24
C ASP A 272 5.48 5.88 0.35
N ALA A 273 4.26 6.39 0.55
CA ALA A 273 3.02 5.62 0.58
C ALA A 273 3.06 4.43 1.58
N LEU A 274 3.42 4.71 2.85
CA LEU A 274 3.43 3.69 3.90
C LEU A 274 2.06 3.03 4.10
N ASP A 275 0.96 3.71 3.73
CA ASP A 275 -0.41 3.15 3.72
C ASP A 275 -0.61 2.00 2.71
N GLU A 276 0.28 1.81 1.74
CA GLU A 276 0.22 0.68 0.79
C GLU A 276 0.82 -0.62 1.38
N CYS A 277 1.43 -0.56 2.57
CA CYS A 277 1.86 -1.75 3.29
C CYS A 277 0.67 -2.52 3.86
N LYS A 278 0.86 -3.82 4.12
CA LYS A 278 -0.13 -4.57 4.92
C LYS A 278 -0.27 -3.91 6.30
N GLN A 279 -1.48 -3.97 6.84
CA GLN A 279 -1.86 -3.30 8.09
C GLN A 279 -0.90 -3.59 9.26
N GLU A 280 -0.55 -4.87 9.47
CA GLU A 280 0.36 -5.30 10.54
C GLU A 280 1.80 -4.80 10.33
N ASP A 281 2.25 -4.76 9.06
CA ASP A 281 3.60 -4.34 8.69
C ASP A 281 3.78 -2.84 8.94
N ALA A 282 2.83 -2.00 8.53
CA ALA A 282 2.93 -0.55 8.67
C ALA A 282 3.10 -0.11 10.13
N GLN A 283 2.32 -0.70 11.04
CA GLN A 283 2.42 -0.45 12.47
C GLN A 283 3.76 -0.92 13.04
N ALA A 284 4.22 -2.11 12.64
CA ALA A 284 5.50 -2.64 13.08
C ALA A 284 6.68 -1.79 12.58
N ILE A 285 6.67 -1.35 11.31
CA ILE A 285 7.67 -0.43 10.74
C ILE A 285 7.76 0.82 11.61
N LEU A 286 6.64 1.49 11.85
CA LEU A 286 6.57 2.73 12.64
C LEU A 286 7.21 2.56 14.03
N GLN A 287 6.96 1.44 14.72
CA GLN A 287 7.56 1.17 16.03
C GLN A 287 9.07 0.84 15.97
N LEU A 288 9.57 0.34 14.84
CA LEU A 288 10.96 -0.07 14.68
C LEU A 288 11.86 1.11 14.28
N LEU A 289 11.39 2.03 13.44
CA LEU A 289 12.19 3.14 12.90
C LEU A 289 12.94 3.94 13.98
N PRO A 290 12.34 4.35 15.12
CA PRO A 290 13.05 5.10 16.16
C PRO A 290 14.26 4.36 16.76
N ARG A 291 14.29 3.02 16.67
CA ARG A 291 15.37 2.22 17.25
C ARG A 291 16.73 2.47 16.57
N VAL A 292 16.77 2.99 15.35
CA VAL A 292 18.04 3.35 14.69
C VAL A 292 18.79 4.47 15.40
N GLN A 293 18.10 5.29 16.22
CA GLN A 293 18.72 6.35 17.02
C GLN A 293 19.70 5.81 18.09
N LYS A 294 19.75 4.49 18.30
CA LYS A 294 20.78 3.85 19.13
C LYS A 294 22.18 3.97 18.51
N SER A 295 22.30 4.17 17.19
CA SER A 295 23.60 4.42 16.55
C SER A 295 24.07 5.85 16.81
N LYS A 296 25.32 5.99 17.26
CA LYS A 296 25.97 7.29 17.54
C LYS A 296 26.77 7.82 16.33
N SER A 297 27.19 6.92 15.45
CA SER A 297 28.05 7.24 14.30
C SER A 297 27.24 7.70 13.09
N VAL A 298 25.97 7.29 12.99
CA VAL A 298 25.09 7.69 11.90
C VAL A 298 23.71 8.02 12.46
N GLN A 299 23.25 9.24 12.20
CA GLN A 299 21.91 9.66 12.55
C GLN A 299 21.00 9.47 11.32
N LEU A 300 20.23 8.39 11.31
CA LEU A 300 19.19 8.20 10.30
C LEU A 300 17.92 8.97 10.70
N ARG A 301 17.26 9.58 9.73
CA ARG A 301 15.94 10.21 9.86
C ARG A 301 15.02 9.69 8.76
N PHE A 302 13.72 9.70 9.02
CA PHE A 302 12.72 9.16 8.11
C PHE A 302 11.69 10.21 7.73
N LEU A 303 11.62 10.55 6.44
CA LEU A 303 10.46 11.25 5.89
C LEU A 303 9.47 10.17 5.44
N LEU A 304 8.33 10.12 6.10
CA LEU A 304 7.27 9.17 5.79
C LEU A 304 6.14 9.92 5.11
N THR A 305 5.63 9.38 4.00
CA THR A 305 4.34 9.81 3.47
C THR A 305 3.31 8.73 3.67
N SER A 306 2.11 9.13 4.09
CA SER A 306 0.99 8.19 4.11
C SER A 306 -0.36 8.90 4.14
N ARG A 307 -1.41 8.14 3.87
CA ARG A 307 -2.76 8.47 4.36
C ARG A 307 -2.84 8.33 5.88
N PRO A 308 -3.72 9.09 6.55
CA PRO A 308 -3.98 8.93 7.98
C PRO A 308 -4.95 7.75 8.24
N ASP A 309 -4.71 6.60 7.60
CA ASP A 309 -5.54 5.42 7.80
C ASP A 309 -5.35 4.86 9.23
N LEU A 310 -6.34 4.13 9.73
CA LEU A 310 -6.36 3.65 11.10
C LEU A 310 -5.06 2.95 11.55
N PRO A 311 -4.45 2.02 10.78
CA PRO A 311 -3.20 1.37 11.18
C PRO A 311 -2.04 2.34 11.41
N ILE A 312 -1.95 3.37 10.57
CA ILE A 312 -0.91 4.40 10.64
C ILE A 312 -1.11 5.25 11.90
N ARG A 313 -2.35 5.73 12.12
CA ARG A 313 -2.71 6.52 13.32
C ARG A 313 -2.40 5.76 14.60
N LEU A 314 -2.75 4.48 14.66
CA LEU A 314 -2.44 3.61 15.81
C LEU A 314 -0.94 3.40 15.98
N GLY A 315 -0.19 3.25 14.89
CA GLY A 315 1.27 3.17 14.91
C GLY A 315 1.92 4.42 15.53
N PHE A 316 1.51 5.61 15.11
CA PHE A 316 2.04 6.87 15.65
C PHE A 316 1.62 7.15 17.10
N LYS A 317 0.41 6.73 17.51
CA LYS A 317 0.00 6.76 18.94
C LYS A 317 0.99 5.97 19.82
N GLY A 318 1.54 4.87 19.31
CA GLY A 318 2.52 4.03 20.02
C GLY A 318 3.94 4.64 20.16
N ILE A 319 4.25 5.75 19.48
CA ILE A 319 5.61 6.36 19.46
C ILE A 319 5.72 7.54 20.45
N ASN A 320 4.67 7.83 21.24
CA ASN A 320 4.65 8.85 22.31
C ASN A 320 5.23 10.23 21.89
N GLY A 321 4.92 10.68 20.67
CA GLY A 321 5.27 12.03 20.21
C GLY A 321 6.73 12.24 19.79
N ASP A 322 7.49 11.16 19.54
CA ASP A 322 8.85 11.27 18.98
C ASP A 322 8.87 11.43 17.44
N TYR A 323 7.91 12.19 16.91
CA TYR A 323 7.80 12.54 15.49
C TYR A 323 7.31 13.98 15.34
N GLN A 324 7.59 14.57 14.19
CA GLN A 324 6.98 15.81 13.71
C GLN A 324 6.00 15.45 12.59
N ASP A 325 4.82 16.06 12.54
CA ASP A 325 3.86 15.83 11.48
C ASP A 325 3.44 17.11 10.76
N LEU A 326 3.01 16.95 9.51
CA LEU A 326 2.44 18.02 8.69
C LEU A 326 1.27 17.44 7.89
N ILE A 327 0.09 18.04 8.07
CA ILE A 327 -1.15 17.63 7.43
C ILE A 327 -1.41 18.47 6.17
N LEU A 328 -1.23 17.87 4.99
CA LEU A 328 -1.29 18.58 3.70
C LEU A 328 -2.62 19.29 3.42
N HIS A 329 -3.71 18.83 4.03
CA HIS A 329 -5.04 19.38 3.83
C HIS A 329 -5.43 20.43 4.86
N GLU A 330 -4.60 20.64 5.88
CA GLU A 330 -4.74 21.74 6.84
C GLU A 330 -3.92 22.98 6.43
N ILE A 331 -3.13 22.86 5.35
CA ILE A 331 -2.44 24.01 4.76
C ILE A 331 -3.47 25.10 4.44
N PRO A 332 -3.20 26.38 4.76
CA PRO A 332 -4.16 27.45 4.57
C PRO A 332 -4.72 27.49 3.14
N MET A 333 -6.05 27.56 3.02
CA MET A 333 -6.76 27.58 1.74
C MET A 333 -6.20 28.61 0.73
N PRO A 334 -5.79 29.83 1.12
CA PRO A 334 -5.16 30.78 0.19
C PRO A 334 -3.87 30.25 -0.45
N VAL A 335 -3.07 29.47 0.28
CA VAL A 335 -1.82 28.86 -0.21
C VAL A 335 -2.14 27.74 -1.20
N ILE A 336 -3.08 26.85 -0.85
CA ILE A 336 -3.50 25.76 -1.75
C ILE A 336 -4.09 26.35 -3.05
N LYS A 337 -4.92 27.41 -2.94
CA LYS A 337 -5.50 28.10 -4.10
C LYS A 337 -4.41 28.64 -5.03
N HIS A 338 -3.41 29.33 -4.47
CA HIS A 338 -2.29 29.85 -5.23
C HIS A 338 -1.53 28.74 -5.97
N ASP A 339 -1.21 27.65 -5.27
CA ASP A 339 -0.43 26.56 -5.85
C ASP A 339 -1.20 25.82 -6.96
N ILE A 340 -2.52 25.60 -6.79
CA ILE A 340 -3.37 24.99 -7.83
C ILE A 340 -3.50 25.92 -9.04
N GLU A 341 -3.61 27.24 -8.82
CA GLU A 341 -3.64 28.21 -9.91
C GLU A 341 -2.33 28.21 -10.72
N LEU A 342 -1.18 28.20 -10.04
CA LEU A 342 0.12 28.05 -10.69
C LEU A 342 0.20 26.73 -11.48
N TYR A 343 -0.33 25.64 -10.92
CA TYR A 343 -0.37 24.34 -11.59
C TYR A 343 -1.15 24.41 -12.92
N PHE A 344 -2.37 24.96 -12.91
CA PHE A 344 -3.16 25.14 -14.13
C PHE A 344 -2.46 26.06 -15.14
N LYS A 345 -1.93 27.19 -14.70
CA LYS A 345 -1.18 28.13 -15.56
C LYS A 345 0.01 27.45 -16.23
N GLY A 346 0.79 26.69 -15.48
CA GLY A 346 1.92 25.92 -16.00
C GLY A 346 1.50 24.87 -17.03
N LYS A 347 0.48 24.05 -16.72
CA LYS A 347 0.00 23.00 -17.62
C LYS A 347 -0.62 23.56 -18.90
N PHE A 348 -1.46 24.59 -18.81
CA PHE A 348 -2.05 25.21 -20.00
C PHE A 348 -1.04 26.01 -20.80
N SER A 349 -0.01 26.59 -20.18
CA SER A 349 1.09 27.20 -20.93
C SER A 349 1.81 26.18 -21.82
N LYS A 350 2.09 24.99 -21.29
CA LYS A 350 2.67 23.89 -22.07
C LYS A 350 1.74 23.44 -23.20
N LEU A 351 0.45 23.23 -22.89
CA LEU A 351 -0.54 22.82 -23.88
C LEU A 351 -0.73 23.87 -24.99
N ARG A 352 -0.69 25.17 -24.66
CA ARG A 352 -0.74 26.26 -25.63
C ARG A 352 0.42 26.17 -26.62
N GLN A 353 1.63 25.91 -26.14
CA GLN A 353 2.82 25.77 -26.98
C GLN A 353 2.69 24.53 -27.89
N GLU A 354 2.29 23.39 -27.34
CA GLU A 354 2.13 22.13 -28.08
C GLU A 354 1.02 22.19 -29.15
N ARG A 355 -0.04 22.97 -28.90
CA ARG A 355 -1.21 23.07 -29.79
C ARG A 355 -1.34 24.40 -30.53
N SER A 356 -0.33 25.28 -30.42
CA SER A 356 -0.32 26.61 -31.03
C SER A 356 -1.59 27.43 -30.75
N PHE A 357 -2.06 27.43 -29.50
CA PHE A 357 -3.21 28.24 -29.09
C PHE A 357 -2.82 29.69 -28.80
N SER A 358 -3.82 30.59 -28.81
CA SER A 358 -3.65 32.00 -28.43
C SER A 358 -2.99 32.13 -27.05
N PRO A 359 -2.10 33.12 -26.82
CA PRO A 359 -1.54 33.43 -25.51
C PRO A 359 -2.61 33.58 -24.41
N ASP A 360 -3.77 34.12 -24.77
CA ASP A 360 -4.87 34.39 -23.83
C ASP A 360 -5.70 33.14 -23.50
N TRP A 361 -5.53 32.03 -24.20
CA TRP A 361 -6.26 30.80 -23.89
C TRP A 361 -5.72 30.12 -22.63
N PRO A 362 -6.54 29.59 -21.70
CA PRO A 362 -8.00 29.53 -21.72
C PRO A 362 -8.71 30.77 -21.17
N GLY A 363 -7.97 31.77 -20.69
CA GLY A 363 -8.48 32.99 -20.05
C GLY A 363 -8.52 32.85 -18.52
N ASP A 364 -8.31 33.95 -17.81
CA ASP A 364 -8.19 33.95 -16.34
C ASP A 364 -9.48 33.49 -15.63
N GLU A 365 -10.65 33.85 -16.14
CA GLU A 365 -11.95 33.39 -15.58
C GLU A 365 -12.12 31.87 -15.69
N CYS A 366 -11.67 31.26 -16.80
CA CYS A 366 -11.67 29.81 -16.95
C CYS A 366 -10.74 29.16 -15.94
N ILE A 367 -9.54 29.72 -15.72
CA ILE A 367 -8.58 29.22 -14.74
C ILE A 367 -9.18 29.32 -13.33
N LYS A 368 -9.75 30.48 -12.97
CA LYS A 368 -10.40 30.68 -11.67
C LYS A 368 -11.49 29.64 -11.41
N THR A 369 -12.35 29.39 -12.39
CA THR A 369 -13.40 28.36 -12.31
C THR A 369 -12.81 26.96 -12.10
N LEU A 370 -11.73 26.62 -12.80
CA LEU A 370 -11.06 25.32 -12.65
C LEU A 370 -10.35 25.17 -11.30
N VAL A 371 -9.76 26.26 -10.78
CA VAL A 371 -9.16 26.30 -9.44
C VAL A 371 -10.22 26.03 -8.39
N GLU A 372 -11.35 26.75 -8.43
CA GLU A 372 -12.46 26.56 -7.48
C GLU A 372 -12.99 25.13 -7.47
N ARG A 373 -13.02 24.47 -8.63
CA ARG A 373 -13.45 23.06 -8.76
C ARG A 373 -12.44 22.03 -8.30
N ALA A 374 -11.15 22.36 -8.37
CA ALA A 374 -10.09 21.44 -7.99
C ALA A 374 -9.73 21.55 -6.50
N MET A 375 -10.09 22.64 -5.84
CA MET A 375 -9.74 22.89 -4.43
C MET A 375 -10.45 21.93 -3.46
N PRO A 376 -9.76 21.39 -2.43
CA PRO A 376 -8.32 21.47 -2.14
C PRO A 376 -7.41 20.39 -2.79
N LEU A 377 -7.92 19.60 -3.73
CA LEU A 377 -7.26 18.41 -4.27
C LEU A 377 -6.41 18.65 -5.54
N PHE A 378 -5.09 18.47 -5.43
CA PHE A 378 -4.20 18.48 -6.61
C PHE A 378 -4.54 17.39 -7.63
N ILE A 379 -5.01 16.23 -7.18
CA ILE A 379 -5.44 15.17 -8.10
C ILE A 379 -6.63 15.61 -8.97
N ALA A 380 -7.52 16.45 -8.46
CA ALA A 380 -8.61 17.02 -9.24
C ALA A 380 -8.06 17.91 -10.35
N ALA A 381 -7.13 18.81 -10.01
CA ALA A 381 -6.45 19.66 -10.99
C ALA A 381 -5.70 18.84 -12.05
N ALA A 382 -4.98 17.80 -11.63
CA ALA A 382 -4.27 16.91 -12.54
C ALA A 382 -5.21 16.12 -13.46
N THR A 383 -6.31 15.62 -12.93
CA THR A 383 -7.32 14.88 -13.70
C THR A 383 -8.05 15.77 -14.70
N LEU A 384 -8.40 17.00 -14.31
CA LEU A 384 -8.93 18.02 -15.22
C LEU A 384 -7.95 18.33 -16.34
N CYS A 385 -6.68 18.58 -16.02
CA CYS A 385 -5.65 18.82 -17.04
C CYS A 385 -5.50 17.63 -17.99
N ARG A 386 -5.47 16.39 -17.46
CA ARG A 386 -5.36 15.16 -18.27
C ARG A 386 -6.58 14.98 -19.19
N PHE A 387 -7.78 15.27 -18.69
CA PHE A 387 -9.02 15.22 -19.47
C PHE A 387 -9.01 16.25 -20.61
N ILE A 388 -8.60 17.49 -20.32
CA ILE A 388 -8.56 18.58 -21.31
C ILE A 388 -7.46 18.36 -22.35
N SER A 389 -6.32 17.79 -21.93
CA SER A 389 -5.14 17.60 -22.78
C SER A 389 -5.16 16.28 -23.56
N ASP A 390 -6.23 15.49 -23.47
CA ASP A 390 -6.33 14.20 -24.17
C ASP A 390 -6.18 14.41 -25.68
N THR A 391 -5.18 13.76 -26.27
CA THR A 391 -4.77 14.05 -27.64
C THR A 391 -5.80 13.69 -28.69
N ARG A 392 -6.73 12.80 -28.34
CA ARG A 392 -7.81 12.31 -29.21
C ARG A 392 -8.95 13.32 -29.38
N TRP A 393 -8.99 14.37 -28.55
CA TRP A 393 -10.12 15.30 -28.49
C TRP A 393 -9.66 16.74 -28.59
N SER A 394 -10.58 17.64 -28.97
CA SER A 394 -10.32 19.08 -28.95
C SER A 394 -10.25 19.60 -27.51
N PRO A 395 -9.12 20.20 -27.07
CA PRO A 395 -9.00 20.76 -25.72
C PRO A 395 -10.02 21.87 -25.45
N LYS A 396 -10.39 22.66 -26.46
CA LYS A 396 -11.42 23.71 -26.33
C LYS A 396 -12.80 23.11 -26.02
N ASN A 397 -13.16 22.01 -26.68
CA ASN A 397 -14.44 21.34 -26.44
C ASN A 397 -14.45 20.64 -25.08
N ARG A 398 -13.35 19.98 -24.71
CA ARG A 398 -13.19 19.35 -23.39
C ARG A 398 -13.24 20.38 -22.26
N LEU A 399 -12.57 21.53 -22.43
CA LEU A 399 -12.63 22.64 -21.48
C LEU A 399 -14.06 23.17 -21.32
N ARG A 400 -14.79 23.38 -22.44
CA ARG A 400 -16.21 23.77 -22.38
C ARG A 400 -17.04 22.73 -21.65
N ALA A 401 -16.87 21.45 -21.94
CA ALA A 401 -17.60 20.37 -21.28
C ALA A 401 -17.39 20.37 -19.76
N VAL A 402 -16.13 20.51 -19.33
CA VAL A 402 -15.82 20.68 -17.91
C VAL A 402 -16.52 21.92 -17.36
N LEU A 403 -16.38 23.09 -17.99
CA LEU A 403 -17.02 24.32 -17.51
C LEU A 403 -18.56 24.21 -17.42
N THR A 404 -19.21 23.42 -18.28
CA THR A 404 -20.66 23.22 -18.25
C THR A 404 -21.11 22.21 -17.20
N ASP A 405 -20.43 21.08 -17.04
CA ASP A 405 -20.82 20.00 -16.13
C ASP A 405 -19.73 19.71 -15.09
N GLN A 406 -20.09 19.84 -13.81
CA GLN A 406 -19.19 19.63 -12.68
C GLN A 406 -18.84 18.16 -12.46
N THR A 407 -19.68 17.22 -12.92
CA THR A 407 -19.53 15.78 -12.67
C THR A 407 -18.66 15.06 -13.72
N THR A 408 -18.39 15.71 -14.86
CA THR A 408 -17.71 15.13 -16.03
C THR A 408 -16.35 14.45 -15.71
N TYR A 409 -15.66 14.86 -14.65
CA TYR A 409 -14.35 14.31 -14.27
C TYR A 409 -14.39 13.42 -13.02
N VAL A 410 -15.53 13.33 -12.33
CA VAL A 410 -15.69 12.61 -11.06
C VAL A 410 -15.56 11.10 -11.26
N SER A 411 -16.11 10.55 -12.34
CA SER A 411 -15.95 9.14 -12.75
C SER A 411 -14.51 8.74 -13.12
N LYS A 412 -13.54 9.64 -12.94
CA LYS A 412 -12.10 9.36 -13.09
C LYS A 412 -11.37 9.39 -11.75
N MET A 413 -12.10 9.49 -10.65
CA MET A 413 -11.58 9.51 -9.29
C MET A 413 -11.70 8.17 -8.56
N ASP A 414 -12.20 7.12 -9.21
CA ASP A 414 -12.35 5.78 -8.64
C ASP A 414 -11.04 5.27 -8.04
N SER A 415 -9.92 5.48 -8.73
CA SER A 415 -8.58 5.10 -8.26
C SER A 415 -8.14 5.83 -6.98
N THR A 416 -8.81 6.92 -6.62
CA THR A 416 -8.55 7.71 -5.42
C THR A 416 -9.38 7.21 -4.24
N TYR A 417 -10.70 6.99 -4.45
CA TYR A 417 -11.65 6.66 -3.39
C TYR A 417 -11.84 5.17 -3.15
N MET A 418 -11.85 4.35 -4.20
CA MET A 418 -12.08 2.91 -4.08
C MET A 418 -11.09 2.18 -3.18
N PRO A 419 -9.78 2.52 -3.14
CA PRO A 419 -8.86 1.91 -2.18
C PRO A 419 -9.29 2.13 -0.72
N VAL A 420 -9.78 3.32 -0.37
CA VAL A 420 -10.28 3.64 0.99
C VAL A 420 -11.56 2.87 1.29
N LEU A 421 -12.49 2.81 0.33
CA LEU A 421 -13.77 2.12 0.51
C LEU A 421 -13.59 0.60 0.62
N ASN A 422 -12.70 0.02 -0.20
CA ASN A 422 -12.41 -1.41 -0.17
C ASN A 422 -11.70 -1.83 1.12
N GLN A 423 -10.96 -0.92 1.77
CA GLN A 423 -10.34 -1.18 3.07
C GLN A 423 -11.37 -1.51 4.15
N ILE A 424 -12.56 -0.90 4.09
CA ILE A 424 -13.67 -1.18 5.03
C ILE A 424 -14.06 -2.65 5.00
N LEU A 425 -13.94 -3.31 3.85
CA LEU A 425 -14.37 -4.69 3.63
C LEU A 425 -13.24 -5.71 3.74
N THR A 426 -12.04 -5.26 4.10
CA THR A 426 -10.87 -6.15 4.16
C THR A 426 -11.02 -7.16 5.29
N GLY A 427 -10.83 -8.44 4.95
CA GLY A 427 -10.91 -9.55 5.91
C GLY A 427 -12.33 -9.96 6.30
N GLN A 428 -13.36 -9.41 5.65
CA GLN A 428 -14.77 -9.67 5.94
C GLN A 428 -15.34 -10.74 5.00
N ASP A 429 -16.29 -11.53 5.50
CA ASP A 429 -17.09 -12.40 4.63
C ASP A 429 -18.14 -11.61 3.83
N GLU A 430 -18.90 -12.29 2.96
CA GLU A 430 -19.90 -11.64 2.11
C GLU A 430 -21.05 -11.03 2.92
N ARG A 431 -21.48 -11.69 4.00
CA ARG A 431 -22.58 -11.21 4.85
C ARG A 431 -22.15 -10.00 5.66
N GLU A 432 -20.98 -10.07 6.27
CA GLU A 432 -20.35 -8.96 7.00
C GLU A 432 -20.11 -7.77 6.08
N SER A 433 -19.63 -8.02 4.85
CA SER A 433 -19.43 -6.97 3.84
C SER A 433 -20.73 -6.25 3.50
N LEU A 434 -21.84 -6.97 3.34
CA LEU A 434 -23.15 -6.36 3.07
C LEU A 434 -23.63 -5.48 4.23
N GLN A 435 -23.42 -5.94 5.47
CA GLN A 435 -23.77 -5.17 6.67
C GLN A 435 -22.93 -3.89 6.78
N LEU A 436 -21.62 -3.98 6.59
CA LEU A 436 -20.72 -2.82 6.63
C LEU A 436 -21.03 -1.81 5.53
N VAL A 437 -21.37 -2.28 4.33
CA VAL A 437 -21.82 -1.40 3.25
C VAL A 437 -23.12 -0.69 3.63
N GLN A 438 -24.06 -1.36 4.30
CA GLN A 438 -25.30 -0.72 4.74
C GLN A 438 -25.02 0.32 5.83
N ILE A 439 -24.24 -0.02 6.86
CA ILE A 439 -23.80 0.91 7.92
C ILE A 439 -23.09 2.12 7.29
N PHE A 440 -22.24 1.90 6.30
CA PHE A 440 -21.61 2.97 5.53
C PHE A 440 -22.64 3.88 4.86
N LYS A 441 -23.65 3.33 4.19
CA LYS A 441 -24.68 4.12 3.52
C LYS A 441 -25.53 4.92 4.51
N ASP A 442 -25.85 4.33 5.66
CA ASP A 442 -26.68 4.99 6.67
C ASP A 442 -25.95 6.18 7.31
N ILE A 443 -24.66 6.03 7.61
CA ILE A 443 -23.85 7.10 8.23
C ILE A 443 -23.36 8.10 7.17
N VAL A 444 -22.60 7.62 6.18
CA VAL A 444 -21.93 8.48 5.19
C VAL A 444 -22.94 9.11 4.24
N GLY A 445 -24.02 8.40 3.90
CA GLY A 445 -25.11 8.94 3.09
C GLY A 445 -25.70 10.20 3.73
N VAL A 446 -25.98 10.16 5.03
CA VAL A 446 -26.45 11.35 5.75
C VAL A 446 -25.39 12.45 5.74
N ILE A 447 -24.13 12.13 6.06
CA ILE A 447 -23.03 13.11 6.07
C ILE A 447 -22.91 13.88 4.74
N ILE A 448 -23.06 13.21 3.60
CA ILE A 448 -22.85 13.83 2.28
C ILE A 448 -24.03 14.70 1.81
N VAL A 449 -25.26 14.44 2.28
CA VAL A 449 -26.46 15.20 1.88
C VAL A 449 -26.80 16.35 2.84
N LEU A 450 -26.22 16.37 4.05
CA LEU A 450 -26.47 17.41 5.04
C LEU A 450 -26.13 18.81 4.51
N ALA A 451 -27.08 19.75 4.62
CA ALA A 451 -26.86 21.15 4.28
C ALA A 451 -25.89 21.84 5.25
N THR A 452 -25.94 21.47 6.53
CA THR A 452 -25.00 21.91 7.57
C THR A 452 -24.37 20.69 8.21
N PRO A 453 -23.02 20.58 8.22
CA PRO A 453 -22.33 19.46 8.84
C PRO A 453 -22.69 19.28 10.32
N LEU A 454 -22.89 18.03 10.75
CA LEU A 454 -23.24 17.68 12.12
C LEU A 454 -22.05 17.08 12.86
N SER A 455 -22.06 17.23 14.19
CA SER A 455 -21.10 16.58 15.09
C SER A 455 -21.43 15.10 15.28
N VAL A 456 -20.49 14.30 15.76
CA VAL A 456 -20.73 12.87 16.05
C VAL A 456 -21.90 12.72 17.02
N LYS A 457 -21.97 13.56 18.07
CA LYS A 457 -23.06 13.57 19.04
C LYS A 457 -24.43 13.88 18.41
N ALA A 458 -24.46 14.72 17.38
CA ALA A 458 -25.70 15.03 16.67
C ALA A 458 -26.05 13.92 15.66
N LEU A 459 -25.07 13.33 14.99
CA LEU A 459 -25.25 12.21 14.07
C LEU A 459 -25.80 10.97 14.79
N THR A 460 -25.28 10.62 15.98
CA THR A 460 -25.77 9.46 16.74
C THR A 460 -27.23 9.61 17.15
N ARG A 461 -27.62 10.82 17.59
CA ARG A 461 -29.02 11.14 17.90
C ARG A 461 -29.93 11.13 16.67
N LEU A 462 -29.42 11.59 15.53
CA LEU A 462 -30.18 11.64 14.27
C LEU A 462 -30.39 10.24 13.67
N LEU A 463 -29.35 9.42 13.69
CA LEU A 463 -29.36 8.08 13.12
C LEU A 463 -29.97 7.03 14.06
N ASP A 464 -30.16 7.37 15.34
CA ASP A 464 -30.53 6.42 16.41
C ASP A 464 -29.54 5.25 16.51
N MET A 465 -28.25 5.59 16.54
CA MET A 465 -27.12 4.64 16.57
C MET A 465 -26.23 4.85 17.78
N GLU A 466 -25.59 3.78 18.24
CA GLU A 466 -24.59 3.90 19.30
C GLU A 466 -23.39 4.71 18.83
N THR A 467 -22.78 5.46 19.77
CA THR A 467 -21.64 6.31 19.45
C THR A 467 -20.43 5.50 18.99
N ASP A 468 -20.27 4.29 19.52
CA ASP A 468 -19.18 3.40 19.16
C ASP A 468 -19.33 2.84 17.73
N ASP A 469 -20.56 2.56 17.28
CA ASP A 469 -20.82 2.13 15.90
C ASP A 469 -20.49 3.23 14.88
N VAL A 470 -20.92 4.47 15.18
CA VAL A 470 -20.63 5.63 14.33
C VAL A 470 -19.13 5.90 14.29
N ASN A 471 -18.45 5.89 15.44
CA ASN A 471 -17.01 6.11 15.51
C ASN A 471 -16.22 4.97 14.85
N GLY A 472 -16.64 3.72 15.01
CA GLY A 472 -15.97 2.56 14.41
C GLY A 472 -15.88 2.67 12.89
N LEU A 473 -16.94 3.15 12.23
CA LEU A 473 -16.88 3.44 10.80
C LEU A 473 -16.06 4.70 10.49
N LEU A 474 -16.31 5.81 11.20
CA LEU A 474 -15.64 7.09 10.93
C LEU A 474 -14.11 6.97 11.09
N ASP A 475 -13.63 6.18 12.05
CA ASP A 475 -12.20 5.93 12.25
C ASP A 475 -11.50 5.34 11.00
N LEU A 476 -12.25 4.67 10.12
CA LEU A 476 -11.74 4.13 8.84
C LEU A 476 -11.75 5.19 7.71
N LEU A 477 -12.38 6.33 7.90
CA LEU A 477 -12.69 7.32 6.86
C LEU A 477 -11.93 8.64 6.99
N HIS A 478 -10.94 8.74 7.89
CA HIS A 478 -10.07 9.94 8.03
C HIS A 478 -9.34 10.33 6.74
N SER A 479 -9.21 9.41 5.78
CA SER A 479 -8.65 9.66 4.46
C SER A 479 -9.54 10.46 3.51
N VAL A 480 -10.84 10.58 3.80
CA VAL A 480 -11.84 11.25 2.96
C VAL A 480 -12.76 12.20 3.74
N LEU A 481 -12.80 12.08 5.08
CA LEU A 481 -13.55 12.94 5.99
C LEU A 481 -12.62 13.65 6.98
N SER A 482 -12.92 14.93 7.25
CA SER A 482 -12.37 15.68 8.37
C SER A 482 -13.18 15.32 9.61
N ILE A 483 -12.65 14.40 10.40
CA ILE A 483 -13.27 13.93 11.64
C ILE A 483 -12.48 14.52 12.83
N PRO A 484 -13.11 15.40 13.63
CA PRO A 484 -12.46 16.08 14.74
C PRO A 484 -12.36 15.19 15.99
N ASP A 485 -11.36 15.43 16.85
CA ASP A 485 -11.19 14.69 18.11
C ASP A 485 -12.32 14.95 19.13
N LYS A 486 -12.93 16.13 19.06
CA LYS A 486 -14.05 16.52 19.94
C LYS A 486 -15.38 16.13 19.31
N SER A 487 -16.17 15.35 20.05
CA SER A 487 -17.48 14.84 19.62
C SER A 487 -18.52 15.90 19.26
N ASP A 488 -18.36 17.14 19.75
CA ASP A 488 -19.25 18.27 19.47
C ASP A 488 -18.82 19.10 18.25
N THR A 489 -17.64 18.83 17.69
CA THR A 489 -17.19 19.49 16.46
C THR A 489 -17.77 18.76 15.23
N PRO A 490 -18.23 19.46 14.19
CA PRO A 490 -18.81 18.81 13.01
C PRO A 490 -17.83 17.97 12.20
N VAL A 491 -18.29 16.79 11.76
CA VAL A 491 -17.64 15.96 10.74
C VAL A 491 -17.88 16.57 9.37
N ARG A 492 -16.82 16.76 8.57
CA ARG A 492 -16.91 17.44 7.26
C ARG A 492 -16.33 16.61 6.13
N LEU A 493 -16.87 16.79 4.93
CA LEU A 493 -16.22 16.29 3.72
C LEU A 493 -14.91 17.04 3.49
N LEU A 494 -13.88 16.30 3.13
CA LEU A 494 -12.61 16.90 2.75
C LEU A 494 -12.66 17.53 1.35
N HIS A 495 -13.47 16.96 0.44
CA HIS A 495 -13.70 17.49 -0.90
C HIS A 495 -15.08 17.07 -1.42
N LEU A 496 -15.77 17.96 -2.16
CA LEU A 496 -17.11 17.70 -2.69
C LEU A 496 -17.16 16.54 -3.69
N SER A 497 -16.08 16.30 -4.44
CA SER A 497 -16.04 15.16 -5.37
C SER A 497 -16.17 13.80 -4.72
N PHE A 498 -15.96 13.66 -3.40
CA PHE A 498 -16.30 12.42 -2.70
C PHE A 498 -17.81 12.21 -2.61
N ARG A 499 -18.57 13.28 -2.31
CA ARG A 499 -20.05 13.28 -2.42
C ARG A 499 -20.46 12.98 -3.86
N ASP A 500 -19.92 13.72 -4.82
CA ASP A 500 -20.31 13.56 -6.23
C ASP A 500 -20.05 12.14 -6.73
N PHE A 501 -18.95 11.51 -6.28
CA PHE A 501 -18.61 10.13 -6.60
C PHE A 501 -19.64 9.14 -6.03
N LEU A 502 -20.02 9.31 -4.76
CA LEU A 502 -20.99 8.40 -4.11
C LEU A 502 -22.42 8.57 -4.65
N LEU A 503 -22.76 9.74 -5.20
CA LEU A 503 -24.07 10.04 -5.77
C LEU A 503 -24.16 9.86 -7.29
N ASP A 504 -23.06 9.59 -8.00
CA ASP A 504 -23.07 9.50 -9.47
C ASP A 504 -23.98 8.35 -9.92
N GLN A 505 -25.04 8.69 -10.65
CA GLN A 505 -26.04 7.74 -11.15
C GLN A 505 -25.42 6.65 -12.03
N LYS A 506 -24.27 6.93 -12.68
CA LYS A 506 -23.54 5.95 -13.48
C LYS A 506 -22.95 4.82 -12.63
N GLU A 507 -22.69 5.09 -11.36
CA GLU A 507 -22.08 4.13 -10.44
C GLU A 507 -23.09 3.18 -9.77
N LYS A 508 -24.39 3.37 -10.03
CA LYS A 508 -25.47 2.60 -9.39
C LYS A 508 -25.31 1.09 -9.53
N ASP A 509 -24.89 0.62 -10.70
CA ASP A 509 -24.75 -0.81 -10.99
C ASP A 509 -23.31 -1.31 -10.83
N SER A 510 -22.31 -0.41 -10.80
CA SER A 510 -20.88 -0.75 -10.72
C SER A 510 -20.31 -0.68 -9.30
N SER A 511 -20.88 0.13 -8.41
CA SER A 511 -20.35 0.36 -7.07
C SER A 511 -21.35 -0.04 -5.98
N ARG A 512 -20.95 -0.98 -5.13
CA ARG A 512 -21.72 -1.35 -3.91
C ARG A 512 -21.89 -0.18 -2.93
N PHE A 513 -20.99 0.81 -3.00
CA PHE A 513 -21.00 2.00 -2.14
C PHE A 513 -21.85 3.15 -2.70
N TRP A 514 -22.47 3.00 -3.88
CA TRP A 514 -23.36 4.01 -4.42
C TRP A 514 -24.54 4.31 -3.48
N ILE A 515 -24.87 5.59 -3.35
CA ILE A 515 -25.87 6.12 -2.43
C ILE A 515 -26.99 6.77 -3.23
N ASP A 516 -28.23 6.33 -2.98
CA ASP A 516 -29.42 6.96 -3.55
C ASP A 516 -29.77 8.23 -2.76
N GLU A 517 -29.47 9.41 -3.32
CA GLU A 517 -29.73 10.71 -2.69
C GLU A 517 -31.19 10.87 -2.25
N LYS A 518 -32.14 10.35 -3.04
CA LYS A 518 -33.57 10.49 -2.74
C LYS A 518 -33.97 9.63 -1.54
N GLU A 519 -33.43 8.42 -1.46
CA GLU A 519 -33.70 7.53 -0.34
C GLU A 519 -33.11 8.07 0.95
N VAL A 520 -31.88 8.59 0.92
CA VAL A 520 -31.27 9.22 2.10
C VAL A 520 -32.08 10.42 2.57
N HIS A 521 -32.54 11.30 1.66
CA HIS A 521 -33.39 12.43 2.05
C HIS A 521 -34.73 11.98 2.65
N ARG A 522 -35.31 10.88 2.15
CA ARG A 522 -36.53 10.30 2.71
C ARG A 522 -36.28 9.81 4.14
N THR A 523 -35.22 9.06 4.37
CA THR A 523 -34.81 8.59 5.70
C THR A 523 -34.56 9.75 6.65
N LEU A 524 -33.80 10.75 6.20
CA LEU A 524 -33.49 11.95 6.98
C LEU A 524 -34.75 12.72 7.40
N THR A 525 -35.75 12.80 6.50
CA THR A 525 -37.04 13.43 6.81
C THR A 525 -37.75 12.71 7.95
N ILE A 526 -37.78 11.38 7.92
CA ILE A 526 -38.42 10.55 8.96
C ILE A 526 -37.68 10.72 10.30
N GLN A 527 -36.35 10.65 10.30
CA GLN A 527 -35.53 10.81 11.49
C GLN A 527 -35.70 12.20 12.13
N CYS A 528 -35.69 13.26 11.32
CA CYS A 528 -35.96 14.61 11.80
C CYS A 528 -37.35 14.74 12.42
N LEU A 529 -38.39 14.18 11.79
CA LEU A 529 -39.75 14.21 12.33
C LEU A 529 -39.86 13.47 13.67
N ASN A 530 -39.20 12.31 13.81
CA ASN A 530 -39.14 11.57 15.06
C ASN A 530 -38.48 12.40 16.17
N ILE A 531 -37.34 13.04 15.89
CA ILE A 531 -36.69 13.93 16.87
C ILE A 531 -37.61 15.08 17.26
N MET A 532 -38.25 15.73 16.28
CA MET A 532 -39.17 16.84 16.54
C MET A 532 -40.34 16.38 17.42
N GLN A 533 -40.89 15.20 17.18
CA GLN A 533 -41.99 14.66 17.99
C GLN A 533 -41.62 14.48 19.47
N HIS A 534 -40.35 14.15 19.77
CA HIS A 534 -39.90 13.88 21.14
C HIS A 534 -39.21 15.06 21.82
N SER A 535 -38.58 15.96 21.05
CA SER A 535 -37.71 17.02 21.57
C SER A 535 -38.31 18.41 21.42
N LEU A 536 -39.23 18.61 20.46
CA LEU A 536 -39.83 19.92 20.25
C LEU A 536 -40.85 20.21 21.36
N ARG A 537 -40.63 21.29 22.09
CA ARG A 537 -41.56 21.80 23.10
C ARG A 537 -41.77 23.29 22.92
N LYS A 538 -42.92 23.80 23.38
CA LYS A 538 -43.15 25.24 23.46
C LYS A 538 -42.05 25.85 24.34
N ASN A 539 -41.46 26.95 23.88
CA ASN A 539 -40.37 27.64 24.56
C ASN A 539 -39.12 26.74 24.77
N ILE A 540 -38.52 26.28 23.67
CA ILE A 540 -37.36 25.36 23.69
C ILE A 540 -36.17 25.89 24.50
N CYS A 541 -35.95 27.21 24.49
CA CYS A 541 -34.89 27.89 25.22
C CYS A 541 -35.26 28.25 26.67
N ASN A 542 -36.44 27.84 27.16
CA ASN A 542 -36.96 28.16 28.49
C ASN A 542 -36.87 29.68 28.82
N LEU A 543 -37.21 30.54 27.86
CA LEU A 543 -37.21 31.99 28.04
C LEU A 543 -38.25 32.42 29.08
N PRO A 544 -38.02 33.53 29.82
CA PRO A 544 -38.94 34.00 30.86
C PRO A 544 -40.33 34.32 30.32
N ASP A 545 -40.40 34.95 29.14
CA ASP A 545 -41.65 35.30 28.47
C ASP A 545 -41.47 35.41 26.94
N ASP A 546 -42.59 35.37 26.21
CA ASP A 546 -42.62 35.40 24.74
C ASP A 546 -42.14 36.76 24.15
N SER A 547 -41.92 37.79 24.97
CA SER A 547 -41.40 39.12 24.58
C SER A 547 -39.90 39.32 24.85
N THR A 548 -39.20 38.28 25.33
CA THR A 548 -37.74 38.29 25.53
C THR A 548 -37.03 38.76 24.25
N GLN A 549 -36.26 39.84 24.32
CA GLN A 549 -35.56 40.36 23.15
C GLN A 549 -34.38 39.46 22.80
N ARG A 550 -34.03 39.39 21.50
CA ARG A 550 -32.92 38.56 21.02
C ARG A 550 -31.59 38.88 21.73
N GLU A 551 -31.39 40.13 22.12
CA GLU A 551 -30.19 40.61 22.81
C GLU A 551 -30.08 40.07 24.26
N ASP A 552 -31.22 39.73 24.88
CA ASP A 552 -31.31 39.19 26.23
C ASP A 552 -31.23 37.65 26.27
N ILE A 553 -31.22 37.00 25.10
CA ILE A 553 -31.05 35.55 24.99
C ILE A 553 -29.57 35.21 25.13
N VAL A 554 -29.15 34.85 26.36
CA VAL A 554 -27.85 34.20 26.58
C VAL A 554 -27.92 32.81 25.95
N ILE A 555 -27.32 32.64 24.78
CA ILE A 555 -27.22 31.33 24.13
C ILE A 555 -26.25 30.49 24.97
N ILE A 556 -26.77 29.78 25.96
CA ILE A 556 -26.06 28.68 26.62
C ILE A 556 -26.13 27.50 25.65
N ILE A 557 -25.09 27.35 24.84
CA ILE A 557 -24.87 26.12 24.07
C ILE A 557 -24.30 25.10 25.05
N GLU A 558 -25.15 24.24 25.63
CA GLU A 558 -24.74 23.04 26.37
C GLU A 558 -24.61 21.81 25.46
#